data_AF-A0A6V7J091-F1
#
_entry.id   AF-A0A6V7J091-F1
#
_cell.length_a   1.000
_cell.length_b   1.000
_cell.length_c   1.000
_cell.angle_alpha   90.00
_cell.angle_beta   90.00
_cell.angle_gamma   90.00
#
_symmetry.space_group_name_H-M   'P 1'
#
loop_
_entity.id
_entity.type
_entity.pdbx_description
1 polymer ?
#
loop_
_entity_poly.entity_id
_entity_poly.type
_entity_poly.pdbx_seq_one_letter_code
_entity_poly.pdbx_strand_id
1 'polypeptide(L)' 'EIVAALQSQCNIIPIIDNFEWPEPEELPEDMRAVCHFNGVRWIHDYQDACVDKLE' A
#
# COMPACT_ATOMS: atom_id res chain seq x y z
N GLU A 1 8.94 0.78 -10.01
CA GLU A 1 9.30 1.47 -8.74
C GLU A 1 8.90 0.68 -7.50
N ILE A 2 7.69 0.10 -7.45
CA ILE A 2 7.21 -0.74 -6.31
C ILE A 2 8.19 -1.88 -5.96
N VAL A 3 8.65 -2.66 -6.95
CA VAL A 3 9.61 -3.75 -6.74
C VAL A 3 10.94 -3.25 -6.13
N ALA A 4 11.44 -2.10 -6.56
CA ALA A 4 12.67 -1.52 -6.02
C ALA A 4 12.51 -1.06 -4.56
N ALA A 5 11.34 -0.48 -4.22
CA ALA A 5 11.02 -0.10 -2.84
C ALA A 5 10.85 -1.34 -1.93
N LEU A 6 10.25 -2.41 -2.45
CA LEU A 6 10.15 -3.70 -1.76
C LEU A 6 11.53 -4.31 -1.51
N GLN A 7 12.39 -4.32 -2.52
CA GLN A 7 13.78 -4.79 -2.40
C GLN A 7 14.62 -3.94 -1.45
N SER A 8 14.35 -2.63 -1.40
CA SER A 8 15.02 -1.70 -0.50
C SER A 8 14.45 -1.70 0.92
N GLN A 9 13.45 -2.55 1.20
CA GLN A 9 12.73 -2.61 2.48
C GLN A 9 12.24 -1.24 2.97
N CYS A 10 11.78 -0.39 2.03
CA CYS A 10 11.22 0.89 2.38
C CYS A 10 9.92 0.72 3.18
N ASN A 11 9.59 1.70 4.02
CA ASN A 11 8.29 1.74 4.68
C ASN A 11 7.21 2.14 3.66
N ILE A 12 6.62 1.14 3.00
CA ILE A 12 5.60 1.35 1.96
C ILE A 12 4.23 1.36 2.63
N ILE A 13 3.53 2.50 2.52
CA ILE A 13 2.13 2.62 2.93
C ILE A 13 1.29 2.88 1.69
N PRO A 14 0.57 1.86 1.18
CA PRO A 14 -0.30 2.04 0.03
C PRO A 14 -1.51 2.90 0.43
N ILE A 15 -1.73 4.01 -0.29
CA ILE A 15 -2.91 4.84 -0.14
C ILE A 15 -3.88 4.50 -1.27
N ILE A 16 -5.09 4.06 -0.92
CA ILE A 16 -6.05 3.48 -1.86
C ILE A 16 -7.26 4.41 -1.96
N ASP A 17 -7.49 5.04 -3.11
CA ASP A 17 -8.68 5.85 -3.38
C ASP A 17 -9.51 5.22 -4.49
N ASN A 18 -10.71 4.76 -4.15
CA ASN A 18 -11.67 4.11 -5.06
C ASN A 18 -11.06 2.98 -5.94
N PHE A 19 -9.96 2.37 -5.46
CA PHE A 19 -9.23 1.30 -6.12
C PHE A 19 -9.45 -0.02 -5.38
N GLU A 20 -9.72 -1.08 -6.14
CA GLU A 20 -9.85 -2.43 -5.62
C GLU A 20 -8.62 -3.24 -6.01
N TRP A 21 -7.96 -3.84 -5.02
CA TRP A 21 -6.84 -4.72 -5.29
C TRP A 21 -7.35 -5.96 -6.02
N PRO A 22 -6.79 -6.29 -7.20
CA PRO A 22 -7.13 -7.51 -7.90
C PRO A 22 -6.63 -8.73 -7.14
N GLU A 23 -7.07 -9.92 -7.55
CA GLU A 23 -6.64 -11.14 -6.91
C GLU A 23 -5.11 -11.28 -7.01
N PRO A 24 -4.46 -11.76 -5.95
CA PRO A 24 -3.01 -11.76 -5.90
C PRO A 24 -2.40 -12.77 -6.89
N GLU A 25 -3.22 -13.65 -7.49
CA GLU A 25 -2.87 -14.55 -8.60
C GLU A 25 -2.87 -13.85 -9.98
N GLU A 26 -3.56 -12.72 -10.11
CA GLU A 26 -3.54 -11.87 -11.31
C GLU A 26 -2.39 -10.85 -11.29
N LEU A 27 -1.76 -10.68 -10.12
CA LEU A 27 -0.61 -9.80 -9.94
C LEU A 27 0.71 -10.57 -10.10
N PRO A 28 1.74 -9.94 -10.68
CA PRO A 28 3.04 -10.56 -10.79
C PRO A 28 3.69 -10.77 -9.42
N GLU A 29 4.44 -11.87 -9.29
CA GLU A 29 4.97 -12.40 -8.01
C GLU A 29 5.84 -11.38 -7.24
N ASP A 30 6.53 -10.52 -7.98
CA ASP A 30 7.42 -9.47 -7.49
C ASP A 30 6.68 -8.25 -6.92
N MET A 31 5.41 -8.05 -7.28
CA MET A 31 4.57 -6.96 -6.78
C MET A 31 3.52 -7.42 -5.77
N ARG A 32 3.19 -8.72 -5.73
CA ARG A 32 2.19 -9.32 -4.81
C ARG A 32 2.43 -8.97 -3.35
N ALA A 33 3.70 -8.78 -2.96
CA ALA A 33 4.07 -8.33 -1.63
C ALA A 33 3.39 -7.01 -1.22
N VAL A 34 3.10 -6.10 -2.17
CA VAL A 34 2.43 -4.81 -1.91
C VAL A 34 1.02 -5.00 -1.33
N CYS A 35 0.31 -6.07 -1.69
CA CYS A 35 -1.02 -6.40 -1.17
C CYS A 35 -0.98 -6.87 0.30
N HIS A 36 0.18 -7.25 0.81
CA HIS A 36 0.36 -7.62 2.22
C HIS A 36 0.68 -6.42 3.13
N PHE A 37 0.94 -5.23 2.56
CA PHE A 37 1.13 -4.03 3.36
C PHE A 37 -0.21 -3.51 3.87
N ASN A 38 -0.18 -2.93 5.07
CA ASN A 38 -1.34 -2.28 5.66
C ASN A 38 -1.64 -0.99 4.88
N GLY A 39 -2.41 -1.14 3.79
CA GLY A 39 -2.89 -0.01 3.02
C GLY A 39 -3.90 0.81 3.80
N VAL A 40 -3.87 2.12 3.58
CA VAL A 40 -4.86 3.03 4.15
C VAL A 40 -5.79 3.47 3.02
N ARG A 41 -7.10 3.28 3.23
CA ARG A 41 -8.09 3.83 2.31
C ARG A 41 -8.05 5.35 2.47
N TRP A 42 -7.87 6.06 1.37
CA TRP A 42 -7.98 7.51 1.35
C TRP A 42 -9.41 7.89 1.71
N ILE A 43 -9.57 8.50 2.88
CA ILE A 43 -10.83 9.06 3.34
C ILE A 43 -10.48 10.51 3.66
N HIS A 44 -11.12 11.46 2.98
CA HIS A 44 -10.87 12.89 3.13
C HIS A 44 -10.95 13.38 4.60
N ASP A 45 -11.64 12.65 5.47
CA ASP A 45 -11.84 12.95 6.89
C ASP A 45 -10.81 12.30 7.84
N TYR A 46 -10.01 11.33 7.37
CA TYR A 46 -9.08 10.55 8.21
C TYR A 46 -7.60 10.86 7.98
N GLN A 47 -7.30 12.00 7.35
CA GLN A 47 -5.95 12.37 6.96
C GLN A 47 -5.01 12.48 8.18
N ASP A 48 -5.49 13.05 9.30
CA ASP A 48 -4.72 13.12 10.55
C ASP A 48 -4.42 11.74 11.15
N ALA A 49 -5.39 10.82 11.14
CA ALA A 49 -5.19 9.45 11.64
C ALA A 49 -4.22 8.62 10.79
N CYS A 50 -4.03 8.98 9.51
CA CYS A 50 -3.01 8.38 8.65
C CYS A 50 -1.60 8.86 9.02
N VAL A 51 -1.48 10.14 9.41
CA VAL A 51 -0.21 10.75 9.84
C VAL A 51 0.20 10.27 11.23
N ASP A 52 -0.75 10.11 12.15
CA ASP A 52 -0.50 9.60 13.51
C ASP A 52 0.06 8.16 13.52
N LYS A 53 -0.24 7.37 12.48
CA LYS A 53 0.25 5.99 12.32
C LYS A 53 1.65 5.91 11.67
N LEU A 54 2.16 7.04 11.19
CA LEU A 54 3.46 7.21 10.54
C LEU A 54 4.54 7.76 11.48
N GLU A 55 4.16 8.23 12.68
CA GLU A 55 5.07 8.50 13.82
C GLU A 55 5.38 7.21 14.62
#